data_AF-A0A829NNT0-F1
#
_entry.id   AF-A0A829NNT0-F1
#
_cell.length_a   1.000
_cell.length_b   1.000
_cell.length_c   1.000
_cell.angle_alpha   90.00
_cell.angle_beta   90.00
_cell.angle_gamma   90.00
#
_symmetry.space_group_name_H-M   'P 1'
#
loop_
_entity.id
_entity.type
_entity.pdbx_description
1 polymer ?
#
loop_
_entity_poly.entity_id
_entity_poly.type
_entity_poly.pdbx_seq_one_letter_code
_entity_poly.pdbx_strand_id
1 'polypeptide(L)'
;MLHLNGHDLRDMALEERREILASMIEPGSRMQFSEPLPGEAKAIFHLVDKADLEGIVSKRRDSKYRSGRSTAWLKIKSYMVDEFDLLASSESRASQPSP
;
A
#
# COMPACT_ATOMS: atom_id res chain seq x y z
N MET A 1 6.13 10.22 5.02
CA MET A 1 5.94 11.26 6.05
C MET A 1 5.11 12.41 5.49
N LEU A 2 4.24 13.03 6.30
CA LEU A 2 3.38 14.14 5.87
C LEU A 2 3.67 15.44 6.63
N HIS A 3 4.12 15.36 7.88
CA HIS A 3 4.49 16.50 8.71
C HIS A 3 5.76 16.16 9.48
N LEU A 4 6.58 17.16 9.78
CA LEU A 4 7.77 17.05 10.61
C LEU A 4 8.01 18.35 11.37
N ASN A 5 8.17 18.29 12.70
CA ASN A 5 8.52 19.45 13.54
C ASN A 5 7.64 20.70 13.28
N GLY A 6 6.33 20.52 13.09
CA GLY A 6 5.39 21.61 12.81
C GLY A 6 5.31 22.04 11.34
N HIS A 7 6.13 21.49 10.45
CA HIS A 7 6.09 21.77 9.01
C HIS A 7 5.24 20.74 8.27
N ASP A 8 4.33 21.21 7.42
CA ASP A 8 3.59 20.38 6.48
C ASP A 8 4.46 20.09 5.25
N LEU A 9 4.66 18.81 4.96
CA LEU A 9 5.47 18.33 3.86
C LEU A 9 4.62 17.86 2.67
N ARG A 10 3.28 17.91 2.73
CA ARG A 10 2.40 17.33 1.70
C ARG A 10 2.65 17.84 0.29
N ASP A 11 3.21 19.05 0.14
CA ASP A 11 3.54 19.65 -1.15
C ASP A 11 4.96 19.37 -1.65
N MET A 12 5.78 18.65 -0.88
CA MET A 12 7.09 18.15 -1.32
C MET A 12 6.94 16.88 -2.16
N ALA A 13 7.94 16.62 -3.02
CA ALA A 13 7.98 15.40 -3.81
C ALA A 13 8.06 14.17 -2.90
N LEU A 14 7.54 13.03 -3.38
CA LEU A 14 7.60 11.78 -2.62
C LEU A 14 9.04 11.36 -2.32
N GLU A 15 9.95 11.54 -3.28
CA GLU A 15 11.37 11.23 -3.13
C GLU A 15 12.00 11.97 -1.94
N GLU A 16 11.87 13.30 -1.90
CA GLU A 16 12.38 14.14 -0.81
C GLU A 16 11.80 13.74 0.55
N ARG A 17 10.48 13.48 0.61
CA ARG A 17 9.82 13.05 1.86
C ARG A 17 10.26 11.67 2.33
N ARG A 18 10.72 10.81 1.41
CA ARG A 18 11.23 9.47 1.72
C ARG A 18 12.65 9.56 2.25
N GLU A 19 13.50 10.39 1.65
CA GLU A 19 14.86 10.63 2.12
C GLU A 19 14.87 11.12 3.57
N ILE A 20 14.04 12.13 3.89
CA ILE A 20 13.92 12.64 5.26
C ILE A 20 13.41 11.54 6.21
N LEU A 21 12.45 10.73 5.78
CA LEU A 21 11.95 9.63 6.61
C LEU A 21 13.03 8.56 6.84
N ALA A 22 13.79 8.21 5.80
CA ALA A 22 14.84 7.21 5.88
C ALA A 22 15.96 7.66 6.84
N SER A 23 16.36 8.94 6.80
CA SER A 23 17.37 9.48 7.72
C SER A 23 16.96 9.48 9.19
N MET A 24 15.67 9.30 9.49
CA MET A 24 15.15 9.26 10.85
C MET A 24 14.96 7.84 11.41
N ILE A 25 15.07 6.81 10.56
CA ILE A 25 14.86 5.42 10.98
C ILE A 25 16.22 4.78 11.26
N GLU A 26 16.49 4.53 12.54
CA GLU A 26 17.72 3.86 12.96
C GLU A 26 17.65 2.35 12.69
N PRO A 27 18.78 1.73 12.31
CA PRO A 27 18.89 0.28 12.22
C PRO A 27 18.53 -0.41 13.54
N GLY A 28 17.73 -1.47 13.49
CA GLY A 28 17.30 -2.21 14.68
C GLY A 28 16.19 -1.53 15.50
N SER A 29 15.67 -0.38 15.05
CA SER A 29 14.47 0.20 15.64
C SER A 29 13.23 -0.69 15.39
N ARG A 30 12.15 -0.43 16.14
CA ARG A 30 10.85 -1.10 15.92
C ARG A 30 10.17 -0.68 14.60
N MET A 31 10.70 0.33 13.92
CA MET A 31 10.20 0.81 12.64
C MET A 31 11.10 0.29 11.52
N GLN A 32 10.50 -0.26 10.47
CA GLN A 32 11.22 -0.65 9.26
C GLN A 32 10.86 0.31 8.13
N PHE A 33 11.88 0.83 7.47
CA PHE A 33 11.68 1.61 6.26
C PHE A 33 11.35 0.67 5.10
N SER A 34 10.25 0.94 4.41
CA SER A 34 9.90 0.20 3.19
C SER A 34 10.75 0.71 2.03
N GLU A 35 11.81 -0.02 1.73
CA GLU A 35 12.74 0.26 0.65
C GLU A 35 12.07 0.17 -0.73
N PRO A 36 12.45 1.03 -1.69
CA PRO A 36 11.99 0.90 -3.05
C PRO A 36 12.68 -0.31 -3.70
N LEU A 37 11.93 -1.10 -4.46
CA LEU A 37 12.52 -2.14 -5.30
C LEU A 37 12.93 -1.52 -6.65
N PRO A 38 14.23 -1.43 -6.96
CA PRO A 38 14.67 -0.93 -8.26
C PRO A 38 14.38 -1.96 -9.36
N GLY A 39 14.12 -1.47 -10.57
CA GLY A 39 13.88 -2.31 -11.75
C GLY A 39 12.50 -2.13 -12.36
N GLU A 40 12.17 -3.00 -13.31
CA GLU A 40 10.91 -2.93 -14.04
C GLU A 40 9.75 -3.47 -13.18
N ALA A 41 8.66 -2.72 -13.09
CA ALA A 41 7.50 -3.07 -12.28
C ALA A 41 6.92 -4.46 -12.62
N LYS A 42 6.95 -4.87 -13.90
CA LYS A 42 6.49 -6.20 -14.33
C LYS A 42 7.34 -7.33 -13.74
N ALA A 43 8.65 -7.20 -13.78
CA ALA A 43 9.57 -8.19 -13.22
C ALA A 43 9.41 -8.28 -11.69
N ILE A 44 9.30 -7.13 -11.02
CA ILE A 44 9.06 -7.08 -9.58
C ILE A 44 7.72 -7.74 -9.24
N PHE A 45 6.65 -7.42 -9.98
CA PHE A 45 5.33 -8.02 -9.75
C PHE A 45 5.37 -9.54 -9.89
N HIS A 46 6.06 -10.07 -10.91
CA HIS A 46 6.22 -11.52 -11.10
C HIS A 46 6.93 -12.20 -9.92
N LEU A 47 7.91 -11.53 -9.30
CA LEU A 47 8.59 -12.04 -8.12
C LEU A 47 7.70 -12.00 -6.87
N VAL A 48 6.91 -10.93 -6.72
CA VAL A 48 5.95 -10.77 -5.62
C VAL A 48 4.84 -11.82 -5.72
N ASP A 49 4.34 -12.09 -6.92
CA ASP A 49 3.36 -13.14 -7.20
C ASP A 49 3.91 -14.52 -6.83
N LYS A 50 5.12 -14.86 -7.28
CA LYS A 50 5.79 -16.11 -6.92
C LYS A 50 6.12 -16.28 -5.44
N ALA A 51 6.14 -15.20 -4.68
CA ALA A 51 6.41 -15.19 -3.25
C ALA A 51 5.14 -15.23 -2.40
N ASP A 52 3.96 -15.46 -3.01
CA ASP A 52 2.65 -15.47 -2.34
C ASP A 52 2.37 -14.17 -1.55
N LEU A 53 2.85 -13.04 -2.06
CA LEU A 53 2.63 -11.72 -1.49
C LEU A 53 1.45 -11.01 -2.15
N GLU A 54 0.77 -10.11 -1.43
CA GLU A 54 -0.47 -9.46 -1.91
C GLU A 54 -0.30 -8.73 -3.25
N GLY A 55 0.87 -8.14 -3.52
CA GLY A 55 1.12 -7.33 -4.70
C GLY A 55 2.05 -6.15 -4.41
N ILE A 56 2.01 -5.14 -5.29
CA ILE A 56 2.87 -3.95 -5.19
C ILE A 56 2.08 -2.65 -5.27
N VAL A 57 2.68 -1.58 -4.72
CA VAL A 57 2.19 -0.22 -4.87
C VAL A 57 3.26 0.62 -5.56
N SER A 58 3.00 1.00 -6.81
CA SER A 58 3.85 1.92 -7.56
C SER A 58 3.50 3.36 -7.21
N LYS A 59 4.50 4.16 -6.86
CA LYS A 59 4.33 5.56 -6.46
C LYS A 59 5.19 6.47 -7.33
N ARG A 60 4.62 7.53 -7.89
CA ARG A 60 5.36 8.52 -8.70
C ARG A 60 6.33 9.31 -7.80
N ARG A 61 7.61 9.34 -8.17
CA ARG A 61 8.71 9.93 -7.37
C ARG A 61 8.53 11.43 -7.11
N ASP A 62 8.08 12.14 -8.13
CA ASP A 62 7.85 13.59 -8.15
C ASP A 62 6.47 14.00 -7.58
N SER A 63 5.66 13.05 -7.12
CA SER A 63 4.29 13.34 -6.70
C SER A 63 4.17 13.99 -5.32
N LYS A 64 3.37 15.06 -5.27
CA LYS A 64 2.85 15.62 -4.01
C LYS A 64 1.82 14.68 -3.40
N TYR A 65 1.67 14.73 -2.08
CA TYR A 65 0.61 13.99 -1.41
C TYR A 65 -0.75 14.69 -1.58
N ARG A 66 -1.76 13.94 -2.00
CA ARG A 66 -3.16 14.36 -2.05
C ARG A 66 -4.02 13.22 -1.49
N SER A 67 -4.99 13.56 -0.65
CA SER A 67 -5.97 12.59 -0.14
C SER A 67 -6.94 12.18 -1.24
N GLY A 68 -7.49 10.97 -1.12
CA GLY A 68 -8.45 10.42 -2.08
C GLY A 68 -7.81 9.63 -3.21
N ARG A 69 -8.59 9.37 -4.27
CA ARG A 69 -8.13 8.61 -5.44
C ARG A 69 -7.06 9.41 -6.18
N SER A 70 -5.96 8.74 -6.52
CA SER A 70 -4.82 9.35 -7.21
C SER A 70 -4.19 8.38 -8.18
N THR A 71 -3.78 8.88 -9.34
CA THR A 71 -2.97 8.12 -10.33
C THR A 71 -1.48 8.15 -9.99
N ALA A 72 -1.08 8.88 -8.95
CA ALA A 72 0.28 8.89 -8.45
C ALA A 72 0.61 7.65 -7.63
N TRP A 73 -0.40 6.95 -7.10
CA TRP A 73 -0.26 5.72 -6.31
C TRP A 73 -1.13 4.63 -6.92
N LEU A 74 -0.51 3.67 -7.58
CA LEU A 74 -1.19 2.57 -8.27
C LEU A 74 -0.91 1.27 -7.53
N LYS A 75 -1.97 0.62 -7.06
CA LYS A 75 -1.91 -0.72 -6.47
C LYS A 75 -2.24 -1.76 -7.53
N ILE A 76 -1.40 -2.78 -7.63
CA ILE A 76 -1.68 -4.01 -8.37
C ILE A 76 -1.54 -5.17 -7.40
N LYS A 77 -2.50 -6.10 -7.44
CA LYS A 77 -2.55 -7.26 -6.55
C LYS A 77 -2.28 -8.54 -7.33
N SER A 78 -1.55 -9.45 -6.71
CA SER A 78 -1.58 -10.87 -7.08
C SER A 78 -2.88 -11.46 -6.53
N TYR A 79 -3.46 -12.39 -7.29
CA TYR A 79 -4.66 -13.11 -6.89
C TYR A 79 -4.47 -14.58 -7.22
N MET A 80 -4.78 -15.42 -6.24
CA MET A 80 -5.07 -16.82 -6.48
C MET A 80 -6.52 -16.93 -6.93
N VAL A 81 -6.75 -17.61 -8.03
CA VAL A 81 -8.07 -17.96 -8.53
C VAL A 81 -8.27 -19.45 -8.28
N ASP A 82 -9.39 -19.79 -7.67
CA ASP A 82 -9.78 -21.17 -7.39
C ASP A 82 -11.28 -21.33 -7.62
N GLU A 83 -11.70 -22.54 -7.97
CA GLU A 83 -13.08 -22.86 -8.30
C GLU A 83 -13.76 -23.52 -7.09
N PHE A 84 -14.92 -23.01 -6.70
CA PHE A 84 -15.68 -23.52 -5.56
C PHE A 84 -17.13 -23.78 -5.96
N ASP A 85 -17.67 -24.92 -5.53
CA ASP A 85 -19.10 -25.20 -5.61
C ASP A 85 -19.87 -24.50 -4.49
N LEU A 86 -21.00 -23.88 -4.84
CA LEU A 86 -21.93 -23.32 -3.86
C LEU A 86 -22.77 -24.44 -3.24
N LEU A 87 -22.42 -24.88 -2.03
CA LEU A 87 -23.14 -25.96 -1.33
C LEU A 87 -24.37 -25.49 -0.55
N ALA A 88 -24.34 -24.29 0.01
CA ALA A 88 -25.47 -23.73 0.77
C ALA A 88 -25.36 -22.20 0.91
N SER A 89 -26.50 -21.54 1.09
CA SER A 89 -26.59 -20.11 1.44
C SER A 89 -27.28 -19.93 2.79
N SER A 90 -26.76 -19.03 3.63
CA SER A 90 -27.45 -18.60 4.86
C SER A 90 -28.07 -17.23 4.67
N GLU A 91 -29.29 -17.05 5.17
CA GLU A 91 -29.92 -15.73 5.24
C GLU A 91 -29.33 -14.93 6.41
N SER A 92 -29.07 -13.64 6.20
CA SER A 92 -28.67 -12.74 7.28
C SER A 92 -29.77 -12.68 8.33
N ARG A 93 -29.41 -12.76 9.61
CA ARG A 93 -30.34 -12.62 10.74
C ARG A 93 -31.00 -11.24 10.66
N ALA A 94 -32.25 -11.18 10.21
CA ALA A 94 -33.02 -9.94 10.19
C ALA A 94 -33.06 -9.36 11.61
N SER A 95 -32.69 -8.09 11.76
CA SER A 95 -32.88 -7.33 12.99
C SER A 95 -34.36 -7.37 13.35
N GLN A 96 -34.73 -8.17 14.35
CA GLN A 96 -36.08 -8.07 14.92
C GLN A 96 -36.26 -6.66 15.47
N PRO A 97 -37.35 -5.95 15.14
CA PRO A 97 -37.62 -4.67 15.77
C PRO A 97 -37.83 -4.91 17.27
N SER A 98 -37.16 -4.11 18.09
CA SER A 98 -37.36 -4.12 19.54
C SER A 98 -38.81 -3.71 19.87
N PRO A 99 -39.41 -4.31 20.93
CA PRO A 99 -40.78 -4.01 21.35
C PRO A 99 -40.94 -2.57 21.85
#